data_AF-A0A090L1N6-F1
#
_entry.id   AF-A0A090L1N6-F1
#
_cell.length_a   1.000
_cell.length_b   1.000
_cell.length_c   1.000
_cell.angle_alpha   90.00
_cell.angle_beta   90.00
_cell.angle_gamma   90.00
#
_symmetry.space_group_name_H-M   'P 1'
#
loop_
_entity.id
_entity.type
_entity.pdbx_description
1 polymer ?
#
loop_
_entity_poly.entity_id
_entity_poly.type
_entity_poly.pdbx_seq_one_letter_code
_entity_poly.pdbx_strand_id
1 'polypeptide(L)'
;MLQDSLSGSFYHAKTALGENLKKIRHLDDEWCQLHKIYDEQFSEYTNIVLNGGNPNEEKILFDKCLSLVERIKLISEEKRKLAREASDNINSHLETVNDICRVISDKIREASAADTSIKRKGLSKKGDKRKEVVIKEELEVNEVLNKDTVVAMENEPIYCICREVAYGSMIQCDNDKCPIQWFHLECVKVTEIPKDDELWFCDKCSAKKSTKRKN
;
A
#
# COMPACT_ATOMS: atom_id res chain seq x y z
N MET A 1 -4.57 17.33 23.90
CA MET A 1 -4.49 18.53 23.03
C MET A 1 -3.74 18.29 21.71
N LEU A 2 -2.65 17.50 21.64
CA LEU A 2 -2.00 17.18 20.36
C LEU A 2 -2.61 15.97 19.62
N GLN A 3 -3.13 14.96 20.34
CA GLN A 3 -3.72 13.77 19.73
C GLN A 3 -5.02 14.06 18.94
N ASP A 4 -5.86 14.97 19.43
CA ASP A 4 -7.15 15.30 18.78
C ASP A 4 -6.96 16.05 17.44
N SER A 5 -5.90 16.85 17.32
CA SER A 5 -5.59 17.64 16.11
C SER A 5 -5.02 16.76 14.99
N LEU A 6 -4.15 15.82 15.33
CA LEU A 6 -3.52 14.90 14.39
C LEU A 6 -4.47 13.85 13.84
N SER A 7 -5.30 13.26 14.72
CA SER A 7 -6.33 12.32 14.32
C SER A 7 -7.35 12.97 13.36
N GLY A 8 -7.69 14.24 13.56
CA GLY A 8 -8.57 14.98 12.65
C GLY A 8 -7.93 15.24 11.29
N SER A 9 -6.69 15.74 11.27
CA SER A 9 -5.95 16.01 10.03
C SER A 9 -5.78 14.74 9.17
N PHE A 10 -5.38 13.62 9.80
CA PHE A 10 -5.24 12.34 9.11
C PHE A 10 -6.57 11.78 8.59
N TYR A 11 -7.65 11.93 9.36
CA TYR A 11 -8.98 11.52 8.93
C TYR A 11 -9.46 12.29 7.69
N HIS A 12 -9.21 13.61 7.65
CA HIS A 12 -9.54 14.43 6.49
C HIS A 12 -8.70 14.04 5.26
N ALA A 13 -7.41 13.75 5.44
CA ALA A 13 -6.53 13.23 4.39
C ALA A 13 -7.08 11.96 3.75
N LYS A 14 -7.38 10.97 4.60
CA LYS A 14 -7.89 9.66 4.19
C LYS A 14 -9.22 9.79 3.45
N THR A 15 -10.11 10.65 3.94
CA THR A 15 -11.41 10.89 3.32
C THR A 15 -11.25 11.55 1.95
N ALA A 16 -10.45 12.61 1.85
CA ALA A 16 -10.18 13.31 0.59
C ALA A 16 -9.53 12.39 -0.45
N LEU A 17 -8.55 11.59 -0.04
CA LEU A 17 -7.91 10.59 -0.90
C LEU A 17 -8.92 9.55 -1.41
N GLY A 18 -9.75 9.02 -0.51
CA GLY A 18 -10.79 8.05 -0.86
C GLY A 18 -11.82 8.59 -1.84
N GLU A 19 -12.21 9.86 -1.70
CA GLU A 19 -13.10 10.54 -2.64
C GLU A 19 -12.44 10.75 -4.01
N ASN A 20 -11.17 11.16 -4.04
CA ASN A 20 -10.43 11.33 -5.28
C ASN A 20 -10.27 10.01 -6.04
N LEU A 21 -9.93 8.92 -5.35
CA LEU A 21 -9.82 7.59 -5.97
C LEU A 21 -11.15 7.10 -6.53
N LYS A 22 -12.27 7.33 -5.84
CA LYS A 22 -13.61 7.01 -6.35
C LYS A 22 -13.93 7.77 -7.62
N LYS A 23 -13.62 9.08 -7.67
CA LYS A 23 -13.81 9.91 -8.86
C LYS A 23 -12.93 9.45 -10.02
N ILE A 24 -11.66 9.14 -9.77
CA ILE A 24 -10.73 8.61 -10.78
C ILE A 24 -11.30 7.33 -11.38
N ARG A 25 -11.75 6.38 -10.54
CA ARG A 25 -12.34 5.13 -11.02
C ARG A 25 -13.58 5.35 -11.89
N HIS A 26 -14.46 6.25 -11.49
CA HIS A 26 -15.63 6.58 -12.30
C HIS A 26 -15.24 7.18 -13.67
N LEU A 27 -14.26 8.09 -13.67
CA LEU A 27 -13.71 8.65 -14.90
C LEU A 27 -12.98 7.58 -15.74
N ASP A 28 -12.38 6.55 -15.13
CA ASP A 28 -11.80 5.40 -15.83
C ASP A 28 -12.86 4.59 -16.56
N ASP A 29 -13.97 4.30 -15.90
CA ASP A 29 -15.10 3.60 -16.51
C ASP A 29 -15.69 4.40 -17.68
N GLU A 30 -15.92 5.71 -17.51
CA GLU A 30 -16.44 6.58 -18.58
C GLU A 30 -15.45 6.69 -19.76
N TRP A 31 -14.16 6.86 -19.47
CA TRP A 31 -13.12 6.93 -20.50
C TRP A 31 -13.05 5.65 -21.33
N CYS A 32 -13.11 4.48 -20.70
CA CYS A 32 -13.13 3.19 -21.39
C CYS A 32 -14.36 3.04 -22.28
N GLN A 33 -15.53 3.45 -21.80
CA GLN A 33 -16.76 3.42 -22.59
C GLN A 33 -16.67 4.34 -23.81
N LEU A 34 -16.20 5.57 -23.62
CA LEU A 34 -16.06 6.53 -24.73
C LEU A 34 -15.01 6.09 -25.75
N HIS A 35 -13.89 5.50 -25.31
CA HIS A 35 -12.90 4.94 -26.23
C HIS A 35 -13.49 3.83 -27.09
N LYS A 36 -14.28 2.92 -26.50
CA LYS A 36 -14.94 1.86 -27.26
C LYS A 36 -15.91 2.44 -28.31
N ILE A 37 -16.71 3.43 -27.94
CA ILE A 37 -17.64 4.10 -28.87
C ILE A 37 -16.84 4.82 -29.98
N TYR A 38 -15.73 5.47 -29.63
CA TYR A 38 -14.86 6.11 -30.60
C TYR A 38 -14.30 5.11 -31.61
N ASP A 39 -13.80 3.95 -31.17
CA ASP A 39 -13.26 2.92 -32.05
C ASP A 39 -14.33 2.38 -33.02
N GLU A 40 -15.54 2.15 -32.52
CA GLU A 40 -16.69 1.71 -33.33
C GLU A 40 -17.07 2.79 -34.38
N GLN A 41 -17.23 4.04 -33.96
CA GLN A 41 -17.58 5.15 -34.86
C GLN A 41 -16.47 5.48 -35.86
N PHE A 42 -15.21 5.37 -35.45
CA PHE A 42 -14.06 5.61 -36.31
C PHE A 42 -13.89 4.49 -37.36
N SER A 43 -14.18 3.24 -36.99
CA SER A 43 -14.24 2.14 -37.94
C SER A 43 -15.36 2.35 -38.98
N GLU A 44 -16.52 2.84 -38.55
CA GLU A 44 -17.63 3.18 -39.45
C GLU A 44 -17.26 4.34 -40.38
N TYR A 45 -16.67 5.42 -39.84
CA TYR A 45 -16.13 6.54 -40.61
C TYR A 45 -15.15 6.07 -41.69
N THR A 46 -14.16 5.25 -41.30
CA THR A 46 -13.15 4.71 -42.22
C THR A 46 -13.77 3.87 -43.33
N ASN A 47 -14.80 3.08 -43.01
CA ASN A 47 -15.52 2.28 -44.00
C ASN A 47 -16.23 3.16 -45.05
N ILE A 48 -16.92 4.22 -44.60
CA ILE A 48 -17.61 5.18 -45.49
C ILE A 48 -16.61 5.88 -46.42
N VAL A 49 -15.48 6.35 -45.88
CA VAL A 49 -14.46 7.04 -46.68
C VAL A 49 -13.85 6.12 -47.73
N LEU A 50 -13.52 4.87 -47.37
CA LEU A 50 -12.91 3.91 -48.30
C LEU A 50 -13.87 3.43 -49.40
N ASN A 51 -15.16 3.30 -49.09
CA ASN A 51 -16.17 2.80 -50.02
C ASN A 51 -16.86 3.90 -50.85
N GLY A 52 -16.42 5.17 -50.73
CA GLY A 52 -16.98 6.28 -51.49
C GLY A 52 -18.41 6.64 -51.06
N GLY A 53 -18.64 6.70 -49.74
CA GLY A 53 -19.95 7.03 -49.17
C GLY A 53 -20.34 8.51 -49.29
N ASN A 54 -21.51 8.84 -48.75
CA ASN A 54 -22.09 10.18 -48.88
C ASN A 54 -21.26 11.22 -48.07
N PRO A 55 -20.84 12.35 -48.68
CA PRO A 55 -20.08 13.40 -47.98
C PRO A 55 -20.78 13.96 -46.73
N ASN A 56 -22.12 13.97 -46.70
CA ASN A 56 -22.86 14.41 -45.51
C ASN A 56 -22.77 13.39 -44.36
N GLU A 57 -22.80 12.09 -44.67
CA GLU A 57 -22.65 11.02 -43.67
C GLU A 57 -21.23 10.98 -43.11
N GLU A 58 -20.23 11.13 -44.00
CA GLU A 58 -18.83 11.28 -43.62
C GLU A 58 -18.64 12.43 -42.61
N LYS A 59 -19.18 13.61 -42.92
CA LYS A 59 -19.08 14.79 -42.06
C LYS A 59 -19.72 14.56 -40.68
N ILE A 60 -20.89 13.93 -40.62
CA ILE A 60 -21.58 13.65 -39.35
C ILE A 60 -20.76 12.70 -38.48
N LEU A 61 -20.18 11.65 -39.06
CA LEU A 61 -19.34 10.71 -38.31
C LEU A 61 -18.03 11.35 -37.86
N PHE A 62 -17.43 12.21 -38.69
CA PHE A 62 -16.25 12.97 -38.32
C PHE A 62 -16.52 13.89 -37.13
N ASP A 63 -17.60 14.67 -37.17
CA ASP A 63 -17.98 15.58 -36.07
C ASP A 63 -18.23 14.80 -34.77
N LYS A 64 -18.87 13.63 -34.86
CA LYS A 64 -19.03 12.71 -33.71
C LYS A 64 -17.68 12.23 -33.16
N CYS A 65 -16.79 11.74 -34.02
CA CYS A 65 -15.47 11.27 -33.62
C CYS A 65 -14.67 12.39 -32.95
N LEU A 66 -14.73 13.61 -33.49
CA LEU A 66 -14.08 14.78 -32.90
C LEU A 66 -14.61 15.08 -31.50
N SER A 67 -15.93 15.09 -31.32
CA SER A 67 -16.55 15.32 -30.01
C SER A 67 -16.18 14.26 -28.96
N LEU A 68 -16.01 13.00 -29.39
CA LEU A 68 -15.57 11.91 -28.51
C LEU A 68 -14.11 12.12 -28.08
N VAL A 69 -13.23 12.48 -29.00
CA VAL A 69 -11.81 12.77 -28.70
C VAL A 69 -11.69 13.93 -27.73
N GLU A 70 -12.47 15.00 -27.91
CA GLU A 70 -12.50 16.14 -27.00
C GLU A 70 -12.93 15.72 -25.59
N ARG A 71 -14.01 14.92 -25.47
CA ARG A 71 -14.46 14.41 -24.16
C ARG A 71 -13.43 13.48 -23.50
N ILE A 72 -12.84 12.55 -24.26
CA ILE A 72 -11.79 11.63 -23.80
C ILE A 72 -10.58 12.41 -23.26
N LYS A 73 -10.17 13.47 -23.97
CA LYS A 73 -9.09 14.35 -23.56
C LYS A 73 -9.42 15.05 -22.24
N LEU A 74 -10.62 15.62 -22.12
CA LEU A 74 -11.07 16.30 -20.91
C LEU A 74 -11.06 15.35 -19.69
N ILE A 75 -11.59 14.14 -19.84
CA ILE A 75 -11.56 13.12 -18.78
C ILE A 75 -10.12 12.78 -18.38
N SER A 76 -9.22 12.64 -19.36
CA SER A 76 -7.81 12.35 -19.08
C SER A 76 -7.13 13.49 -18.30
N GLU A 77 -7.49 14.74 -18.57
CA GLU A 77 -7.02 15.91 -17.83
C GLU A 77 -7.58 15.97 -16.41
N GLU A 78 -8.87 15.69 -16.22
CA GLU A 78 -9.53 15.60 -14.91
C GLU A 78 -8.89 14.52 -14.03
N LYS A 79 -8.61 13.32 -14.58
CA LYS A 79 -7.89 12.26 -13.87
C LYS A 79 -6.50 12.70 -13.42
N ARG A 80 -5.72 13.32 -14.30
CA ARG A 80 -4.39 13.85 -13.95
C ARG A 80 -4.47 14.92 -12.87
N LYS A 81 -5.53 15.73 -12.87
CA LYS A 81 -5.76 16.73 -11.81
C LYS A 81 -6.03 16.05 -10.47
N LEU A 82 -6.98 15.11 -10.42
CA LEU A 82 -7.30 14.37 -9.19
C LEU A 82 -6.10 13.57 -8.65
N ALA A 83 -5.31 12.96 -9.53
CA ALA A 83 -4.10 12.24 -9.15
C ALA A 83 -3.04 13.18 -8.55
N ARG A 84 -2.86 14.38 -9.12
CA ARG A 84 -1.97 15.40 -8.54
C ARG A 84 -2.47 15.88 -7.18
N GLU A 85 -3.75 16.20 -7.06
CA GLU A 85 -4.36 16.61 -5.78
C GLU A 85 -4.21 15.53 -4.69
N ALA A 86 -4.34 14.25 -5.05
CA ALA A 86 -4.09 13.14 -4.13
C ALA A 86 -2.63 13.09 -3.67
N SER A 87 -1.68 13.21 -4.60
CA SER A 87 -0.25 13.24 -4.28
C SER A 87 0.14 14.44 -3.42
N ASP A 88 -0.36 15.63 -3.75
CA ASP A 88 -0.09 16.86 -3.02
C ASP A 88 -0.64 16.78 -1.59
N ASN A 89 -1.84 16.21 -1.42
CA ASN A 89 -2.43 15.95 -0.12
C ASN A 89 -1.52 15.03 0.73
N ILE A 90 -1.12 13.87 0.18
CA ILE A 90 -0.24 12.92 0.88
C ILE A 90 1.09 13.57 1.24
N ASN A 91 1.70 14.32 0.32
CA ASN A 91 2.98 15.00 0.56
C ASN A 91 2.86 16.03 1.69
N SER A 92 1.77 16.81 1.73
CA SER A 92 1.53 17.77 2.82
C SER A 92 1.36 17.08 4.19
N HIS A 93 0.70 15.92 4.23
CA HIS A 93 0.60 15.13 5.45
C HIS A 93 1.95 14.53 5.87
N LEU A 94 2.77 14.07 4.91
CA LEU A 94 4.11 13.58 5.19
C LEU A 94 5.01 14.67 5.79
N GLU A 95 4.96 15.89 5.26
CA GLU A 95 5.66 17.04 5.81
C GLU A 95 5.22 17.33 7.25
N THR A 96 3.91 17.30 7.51
CA THR A 96 3.36 17.50 8.86
C THR A 96 3.86 16.43 9.83
N VAL A 97 3.88 15.16 9.42
CA VAL A 97 4.40 14.04 10.23
C VAL A 97 5.90 14.21 10.50
N ASN A 98 6.69 14.60 9.51
CA ASN A 98 8.12 14.86 9.68
C ASN A 98 8.38 16.00 10.67
N ASP A 99 7.59 17.07 10.61
CA ASP A 99 7.68 18.18 11.57
C ASP A 99 7.38 17.74 13.00
N ILE A 100 6.37 16.89 13.19
CA ILE A 100 6.03 16.34 14.51
C ILE A 100 7.16 15.45 15.03
N CYS A 101 7.72 14.58 14.19
CA CYS A 101 8.85 13.73 14.56
C CYS A 101 10.05 14.57 15.01
N ARG A 102 10.32 15.69 14.34
CA ARG A 102 11.37 16.64 14.75
C ARG A 102 11.08 17.24 16.12
N VAL A 103 9.87 17.74 16.36
CA VAL A 103 9.46 18.33 17.65
C VAL A 103 9.56 17.32 18.79
N ILE A 104 9.14 16.06 18.57
CA ILE A 104 9.26 15.00 19.56
C ILE A 104 10.73 14.71 19.86
N SER A 105 11.56 14.60 18.83
CA SER A 105 13.01 14.36 18.97
C SER A 105 13.71 15.45 19.79
N ASP A 106 13.38 16.71 19.54
CA ASP A 106 13.93 17.85 20.29
C ASP A 106 13.49 17.82 21.75
N LYS A 107 12.20 17.54 22.02
CA LYS A 107 11.69 17.39 23.39
C LYS A 107 12.35 16.24 24.16
N ILE A 108 12.63 15.11 23.52
CA ILE A 108 13.35 13.98 24.13
C ILE A 108 14.78 14.40 24.49
N ARG A 109 15.46 15.14 23.60
CA ARG A 109 16.81 15.69 23.87
C ARG A 109 16.82 16.67 25.04
N GLU A 110 15.83 17.56 25.11
CA GLU A 110 15.67 18.52 26.22
C GLU A 110 15.41 17.82 27.55
N ALA A 111 14.50 16.83 27.59
CA ALA A 111 14.23 16.04 28.78
C ALA A 111 15.46 15.27 29.27
N SER A 112 16.21 14.67 28.33
CA SER A 112 17.48 13.99 28.63
C SER A 112 18.56 14.95 29.17
N ALA A 113 18.61 16.18 28.65
CA ALA A 113 19.53 17.21 29.12
C ALA A 113 19.17 17.73 30.52
N ALA A 114 17.88 17.87 30.83
CA ALA A 114 17.39 18.23 32.16
C ALA A 114 17.75 17.16 33.21
N ASP A 115 17.61 15.87 32.87
CA ASP A 115 17.98 14.75 33.75
C ASP A 115 19.49 14.67 34.04
N THR A 116 20.34 15.01 33.06
CA THR A 116 21.80 15.10 33.30
C THR A 116 22.21 16.26 34.20
N SER A 117 21.34 17.25 34.41
CA SER A 117 21.57 18.37 35.33
C SER A 117 21.21 18.03 36.78
N ILE A 118 20.24 17.12 37.00
CA ILE A 118 19.86 16.63 38.36
C ILE A 118 20.93 15.67 38.92
N LYS A 119 21.57 14.86 38.07
CA LYS A 119 22.63 13.91 38.47
C LYS A 119 23.95 14.54 38.92
N ARG A 120 24.16 15.86 38.77
CA ARG A 120 25.39 16.55 39.22
C ARG A 120 25.45 16.82 40.73
N LYS A 121 24.41 16.46 41.50
CA LYS A 121 24.42 16.52 42.97
C LYS A 121 24.63 15.17 43.69
N GLY A 122 24.94 14.07 42.98
CA GLY A 122 25.12 12.75 43.59
C GLY A 122 26.23 11.92 42.96
N LEU A 123 27.39 11.92 43.61
CA LEU A 123 28.49 10.93 43.66
C LEU A 123 28.85 10.06 42.42
N SER A 124 30.09 10.26 41.97
CA SER A 124 31.16 9.32 41.58
C SER A 124 30.86 7.82 41.28
N LYS A 125 31.53 7.36 40.20
CA LYS A 125 31.96 6.00 39.78
C LYS A 125 31.08 5.14 38.84
N LYS A 126 31.68 4.93 37.65
CA LYS A 126 31.84 3.68 36.86
C LYS A 126 30.78 3.32 35.78
N GLY A 127 31.27 3.32 34.52
CA GLY A 127 31.12 2.18 33.58
C GLY A 127 29.88 2.08 32.69
N ASP A 128 30.04 2.47 31.43
CA ASP A 128 29.71 1.66 30.24
C ASP A 128 28.29 1.04 30.10
N LYS A 129 27.26 1.89 29.95
CA LYS A 129 25.87 1.47 29.62
C LYS A 129 25.13 2.41 28.64
N ARG A 130 25.85 3.24 27.88
CA ARG A 130 25.23 4.34 27.09
C ARG A 130 24.86 3.96 25.65
N LYS A 131 25.38 2.86 25.10
CA LYS A 131 25.09 2.42 23.73
C LYS A 131 23.81 1.59 23.59
N GLU A 132 23.37 0.92 24.66
CA GLU A 132 22.22 0.00 24.62
C GLU A 132 20.86 0.72 24.72
N VAL A 133 20.84 1.90 25.36
CA VAL A 133 19.62 2.70 25.56
C VAL A 133 19.18 3.41 24.27
N VAL A 134 20.15 3.90 23.49
CA VAL A 134 19.87 4.62 22.22
C VAL A 134 19.23 3.71 21.18
N ILE A 135 19.66 2.44 21.11
CA ILE A 135 19.09 1.43 20.19
C ILE A 135 17.65 1.08 20.60
N LYS A 136 17.35 1.08 21.89
CA LYS A 136 16.02 0.71 22.41
C LYS A 136 14.95 1.78 22.14
N GLU A 137 15.32 3.06 22.28
CA GLU A 137 14.43 4.18 21.94
C GLU A 137 14.19 4.31 20.44
N GLU A 138 15.19 4.06 19.59
CA GLU A 138 15.02 4.07 18.13
C GLU A 138 14.12 2.92 17.63
N LEU A 139 14.10 1.78 18.36
CA LEU A 139 13.17 0.68 18.11
C LEU A 139 11.73 0.99 18.56
N GLU A 140 11.55 1.63 19.72
CA GLU A 140 10.21 2.02 20.22
C GLU A 140 9.55 3.12 19.39
N VAL A 141 10.32 4.09 18.87
CA VAL A 141 9.78 5.15 17.99
C VAL A 141 9.34 4.58 16.64
N ASN A 142 10.07 3.60 16.10
CA ASN A 142 9.66 2.88 14.88
C ASN A 142 8.40 2.03 15.11
N GLU A 143 8.21 1.46 16.31
CA GLU A 143 6.99 0.74 16.70
C GLU A 143 5.74 1.65 16.77
N VAL A 144 5.90 2.88 17.24
CA VAL A 144 4.80 3.86 17.34
C VAL A 144 4.39 4.40 15.97
N LEU A 145 5.36 4.65 15.07
CA LEU A 145 5.09 5.12 13.71
C LEU A 145 4.45 4.04 12.82
N ASN A 146 4.72 2.76 13.11
CA ASN A 146 4.11 1.64 12.40
C ASN A 146 2.65 1.39 12.77
N LYS A 147 2.11 2.02 13.83
CA LYS A 147 0.78 1.68 14.36
C LYS A 147 -0.37 2.25 13.54
N ASP A 148 -0.14 3.37 12.85
CA ASP A 148 -1.17 4.03 12.03
C ASP A 148 -1.22 3.52 10.58
N THR A 149 -0.15 2.86 10.10
CA THR A 149 -0.16 2.10 8.83
C THR A 149 -0.92 0.76 8.94
N VAL A 150 -0.99 0.15 10.14
CA VAL A 150 -1.72 -1.11 10.38
C VAL A 150 -3.24 -0.96 10.21
N VAL A 151 -3.78 0.25 10.37
CA VAL A 151 -5.24 0.49 10.29
C VAL A 151 -5.76 0.41 8.83
N ALA A 152 -4.87 0.43 7.83
CA ALA A 152 -5.22 0.11 6.44
C ALA A 152 -5.19 -1.41 6.14
N MET A 153 -4.68 -2.24 7.06
CA MET A 153 -4.48 -3.69 6.90
C MET A 153 -5.57 -4.55 7.56
N GLU A 154 -6.65 -3.96 8.08
CA GLU A 154 -7.72 -4.69 8.80
C GLU A 154 -8.49 -5.71 7.94
N ASN A 155 -8.20 -5.83 6.64
CA ASN A 155 -8.80 -6.83 5.76
C ASN A 155 -7.80 -7.77 5.07
N GLU A 156 -6.52 -7.79 5.47
CA GLU A 156 -5.60 -8.77 4.93
C GLU A 156 -5.76 -10.13 5.61
N PRO A 157 -5.98 -11.22 4.84
CA PRO A 157 -6.08 -12.56 5.39
C PRO A 157 -4.78 -12.96 6.11
N ILE A 158 -4.94 -13.50 7.31
CA ILE A 158 -3.84 -13.96 8.15
C ILE A 158 -3.40 -15.36 7.72
N TYR A 159 -2.09 -15.55 7.54
CA TYR A 159 -1.48 -16.79 7.10
C TYR A 159 -0.43 -17.28 8.12
N CYS A 160 0.21 -18.40 7.79
CA CYS A 160 1.33 -18.98 8.54
C CYS A 160 0.98 -19.39 9.99
N ILE A 161 1.96 -19.97 10.68
CA ILE A 161 1.87 -20.32 12.10
C ILE A 161 2.07 -19.12 13.03
N CYS A 162 2.70 -18.04 12.55
CA CYS A 162 2.86 -16.79 13.29
C CYS A 162 1.56 -15.97 13.36
N ARG A 163 0.55 -16.30 12.53
CA ARG A 163 -0.72 -15.57 12.42
C ARG A 163 -0.52 -14.10 12.03
N GLU A 164 0.37 -13.87 11.09
CA GLU A 164 0.59 -12.56 10.49
C GLU A 164 0.14 -12.55 9.02
N VAL A 165 0.09 -11.37 8.41
CA VAL A 165 -0.28 -11.20 7.00
C VAL A 165 0.77 -11.79 6.07
N ALA A 166 0.47 -11.81 4.76
CA ALA A 166 1.47 -12.17 3.76
C ALA A 166 2.57 -11.11 3.68
N TYR A 167 3.83 -11.52 3.85
CA TYR A 167 5.00 -10.65 3.67
C TYR A 167 6.20 -11.47 3.19
N GLY A 168 7.10 -10.85 2.43
CA GLY A 168 8.28 -11.53 1.90
C GLY A 168 7.94 -12.76 1.04
N SER A 169 8.85 -13.74 1.01
CA SER A 169 8.67 -15.00 0.28
C SER A 169 7.86 -16.00 1.10
N MET A 170 6.88 -16.65 0.45
CA MET A 170 6.02 -17.64 1.07
C MET A 170 6.03 -18.97 0.30
N ILE A 171 5.76 -20.06 1.01
CA ILE A 171 5.65 -21.42 0.47
C ILE A 171 4.28 -22.00 0.77
N GLN A 172 3.68 -22.66 -0.22
CA GLN A 172 2.41 -23.36 -0.09
C GLN A 172 2.64 -24.81 0.33
N CYS A 173 1.83 -25.33 1.25
CA CYS A 173 1.82 -26.73 1.61
C CYS A 173 1.03 -27.54 0.57
N ASP A 174 1.65 -28.57 0.00
CA ASP A 174 1.04 -29.46 -1.02
C ASP A 174 -0.01 -30.43 -0.48
N ASN A 175 -0.46 -30.25 0.75
CA ASN A 175 -1.62 -30.99 1.26
C ASN A 175 -2.85 -30.10 1.12
N ASP A 176 -3.73 -30.43 0.18
CA ASP A 176 -4.97 -29.69 -0.09
C ASP A 176 -5.86 -29.54 1.17
N LYS A 177 -5.74 -30.47 2.12
CA LYS A 177 -6.46 -30.45 3.40
C LYS A 177 -5.72 -29.68 4.52
N CYS A 178 -4.67 -28.94 4.19
CA CYS A 178 -3.96 -28.09 5.14
C CYS A 178 -4.82 -26.88 5.51
N PRO A 179 -5.06 -26.59 6.79
CA PRO A 179 -5.91 -25.46 7.20
C PRO A 179 -5.26 -24.09 7.03
N ILE A 180 -3.93 -24.02 6.92
CA ILE A 180 -3.17 -22.75 6.84
C ILE A 180 -2.70 -22.47 5.41
N GLN A 181 -2.35 -23.53 4.67
CA GLN A 181 -1.88 -23.55 3.28
C GLN A 181 -0.59 -22.77 3.00
N TRP A 182 -0.40 -21.56 3.53
CA TRP A 182 0.70 -20.65 3.22
C TRP A 182 1.56 -20.33 4.44
N PHE A 183 2.88 -20.35 4.27
CA PHE A 183 3.85 -20.16 5.35
C PHE A 183 4.99 -19.24 4.89
N HIS A 184 5.48 -18.37 5.78
CA HIS A 184 6.71 -17.60 5.52
C HIS A 184 7.91 -18.53 5.59
N LEU A 185 8.84 -18.37 4.65
CA LEU A 185 10.07 -19.18 4.57
C LEU A 185 10.83 -19.22 5.90
N GLU A 186 11.00 -18.07 6.54
CA GLU A 186 11.69 -17.94 7.83
C GLU A 186 10.96 -18.67 8.98
N CYS A 187 9.62 -18.61 9.00
CA CYS A 187 8.81 -19.27 10.02
C CYS A 187 8.92 -20.78 9.98
N VAL A 188 9.15 -21.36 8.79
CA VAL A 188 9.33 -22.80 8.59
C VAL A 188 10.79 -23.20 8.31
N LYS A 189 11.73 -22.26 8.47
CA LYS A 189 13.18 -22.46 8.26
C LYS A 189 13.53 -23.00 6.88
N VAL A 190 12.76 -22.62 5.88
CA VAL A 190 13.03 -22.89 4.46
C VAL A 190 13.79 -21.70 3.91
N THR A 191 15.00 -21.92 3.42
CA THR A 191 15.86 -20.83 2.90
C THR A 191 15.55 -20.49 1.44
N GLU A 192 15.11 -21.46 0.65
CA GLU A 192 14.79 -21.28 -0.77
C GLU A 192 13.53 -22.06 -1.12
N ILE A 193 12.73 -21.52 -2.05
CA ILE A 193 11.55 -22.21 -2.57
C ILE A 193 12.03 -23.45 -3.35
N PRO A 194 11.54 -24.66 -3.02
CA PRO A 194 11.84 -25.87 -3.80
C PRO A 194 11.49 -25.66 -5.28
N LYS A 195 12.18 -26.39 -6.16
CA LYS A 195 11.85 -26.36 -7.60
C LYS A 195 10.45 -26.93 -7.81
N ASP A 196 9.79 -26.55 -8.90
CA ASP A 196 8.40 -26.93 -9.21
C ASP A 196 8.11 -28.45 -9.19
N ASP A 197 9.14 -29.31 -9.27
CA ASP A 197 9.03 -30.77 -9.20
C ASP A 197 9.10 -31.36 -7.76
N GLU A 198 9.37 -30.55 -6.74
CA GLU A 198 9.56 -30.99 -5.35
C GLU A 198 8.39 -30.57 -4.44
N LEU A 199 7.70 -31.56 -3.87
CA LEU A 199 6.58 -31.32 -2.96
C LEU A 199 7.05 -30.95 -1.54
N TRP A 200 6.51 -29.87 -1.00
CA TRP A 200 6.77 -29.40 0.35
C TRP A 200 5.53 -29.51 1.26
N PHE A 201 5.76 -29.99 2.49
CA PHE A 201 4.72 -30.16 3.50
C PHE A 201 5.13 -29.47 4.80
N CYS A 202 4.21 -28.71 5.40
CA CYS A 202 4.43 -28.13 6.72
C CYS A 202 4.53 -29.21 7.81
N ASP A 203 5.11 -28.88 8.97
CA ASP A 203 5.35 -29.83 10.07
C ASP A 203 4.12 -30.64 10.47
N LYS A 204 2.93 -30.01 10.48
CA LYS A 204 1.66 -30.67 10.80
C LYS A 204 1.22 -31.69 9.75
N CYS A 205 1.55 -31.46 8.48
CA CYS A 205 1.20 -32.34 7.38
C CYS A 205 2.27 -33.42 7.16
N SER A 206 3.54 -33.10 7.42
CA SER A 206 4.65 -34.05 7.39
C SER A 206 4.51 -35.13 8.48
N ALA A 207 4.15 -34.75 9.70
CA ALA A 207 3.94 -35.69 10.81
C ALA A 207 2.79 -36.69 10.58
N LYS A 208 1.79 -36.35 9.76
CA LYS A 208 0.68 -37.25 9.40
C LYS A 208 1.07 -38.33 8.38
N LYS A 209 2.16 -38.12 7.64
CA LYS A 209 2.68 -39.12 6.68
C LYS A 209 3.58 -40.16 7.36
N SER A 210 4.14 -39.87 8.53
CA SER A 210 5.09 -40.77 9.22
C SER A 210 4.45 -41.83 10.13
N THR A 211 3.12 -41.83 10.30
CA THR A 211 2.42 -42.76 11.23
C THR A 211 1.84 -44.03 10.59
N LYS A 212 2.31 -44.40 9.39
CA LYS A 212 2.19 -45.77 8.85
C LYS A 212 3.56 -46.43 8.76
N ARG A 213 4.19 -46.69 9.91
CA ARG A 213 5.20 -47.77 10.02
C ARG A 213 4.59 -48.87 10.88
N LYS A 214 4.48 -50.04 10.25
CA LYS A 214 4.01 -51.32 10.79
C LYS A 214 4.60 -51.57 12.18
N ASN A 215 3.74 -51.98 13.11
CA ASN A 215 3.96 -53.16 13.93
C ASN A 215 2.64 -53.93 13.96
#